data_AF-A0A381UBB4-F1
#
_entry.id   AF-A0A381UBB4-F1
#
_cell.length_a   1.000
_cell.length_b   1.000
_cell.length_c   1.000
_cell.angle_alpha   90.00
_cell.angle_beta   90.00
_cell.angle_gamma   90.00
#
_symmetry.space_group_name_H-M   'P 1'
#
loop_
_entity.id
_entity.type
_entity.pdbx_description
1 polymer ?
#
loop_
_entity_poly.entity_id
_entity_poly.type
_entity_poly.pdbx_seq_one_letter_code
_entity_poly.pdbx_strand_id
1 'polypeptide(L)'
;MKRRDFLKSSVPLASIPLYVGGMPVSVLAETSNMRALTNAGCPTDRVLVLVFLDGGNDGINTLIPIDQYDILMRDGSGGDSEPERRPDLMVPENSIHKISDNDGFHPGMEAFKNLYTEKKLGIIRNAGYPNPNKSHFRSTDIWNTGSSSEEYISSGWLGRHLSKDHPNYPENYPNENFPDPLALTIGRTTSHTCQGPIMNMGIAVNNLNSFIDVKEGDGETPDTPYGHELAYIRKASKLTNDYLDSIEEAANKGRNSSKAYPGDTASGLANQLETVAKLIDGGLQTRIYVVRIGGFDTHDNQVEDGPENGRHAYLLDSLSKSIAAFQSDIIEKGLEERVLTMTYSEFGRRVFQNRSYGTDHGEAAPMFFISPFVNPEPIGKMPTLALVDNIEWEYDFRSAYGSILMDWFCVEESTIKSILYENFQYIPILLGTVTSNGEIIKQVDNIKSFPNPFKDWITLEIKIDNGPVRLYLIDSNGRLIKEIINKNLTSGIHKIRYNAGKLKNGLYFIKLQNNKSKFSRSIIKYN
;
A
#
# COMPACT_ATOMS: atom_id res chain seq x y z
N MET A 1 46.58 45.05 -32.63
CA MET A 1 45.34 44.47 -32.07
C MET A 1 45.09 45.07 -30.70
N LYS A 2 43.90 45.63 -30.45
CA LYS A 2 43.59 46.41 -29.24
C LYS A 2 43.25 45.44 -28.09
N ARG A 3 43.88 45.65 -26.92
CA ARG A 3 43.69 44.89 -25.65
C ARG A 3 42.23 44.88 -25.09
N ARG A 4 41.26 45.46 -25.79
CA ARG A 4 39.86 45.59 -25.34
C ARG A 4 38.92 44.50 -25.85
N ASP A 5 39.36 43.65 -26.78
CA ASP A 5 38.50 42.62 -27.37
C ASP A 5 38.73 41.21 -26.79
N PHE A 6 39.78 41.01 -25.97
CA PHE A 6 40.07 39.72 -25.33
C PHE A 6 39.23 39.44 -24.07
N LEU A 7 38.67 40.47 -23.44
CA LEU A 7 37.89 40.35 -22.20
C LEU A 7 36.38 40.12 -22.40
N LYS A 8 35.91 39.94 -23.64
CA LYS A 8 34.48 39.69 -23.92
C LYS A 8 34.10 38.22 -24.12
N SER A 9 35.06 37.30 -24.13
CA SER A 9 34.82 35.89 -24.48
C SER A 9 35.37 34.87 -23.47
N SER A 10 35.65 35.28 -22.24
CA SER A 10 36.06 34.38 -21.17
C SER A 10 35.62 34.92 -19.81
N VAL A 11 34.45 34.49 -19.35
CA VAL A 11 34.18 34.43 -17.90
C VAL A 11 34.53 33.02 -17.47
N PRO A 12 35.63 32.82 -16.73
CA PRO A 12 35.89 31.56 -16.05
C PRO A 12 34.87 31.39 -14.93
N LEU A 13 34.27 30.20 -14.84
CA LEU A 13 33.53 29.72 -13.68
C LEU A 13 34.49 29.64 -12.47
N ALA A 14 34.78 30.79 -11.86
CA ALA A 14 35.35 30.85 -10.54
C ALA A 14 34.19 30.64 -9.56
N SER A 15 34.19 29.49 -8.90
CA SER A 15 33.28 29.11 -7.82
C SER A 15 33.35 30.14 -6.69
N ILE A 16 32.37 31.04 -6.64
CA ILE A 16 32.16 31.89 -5.46
C ILE A 16 31.61 30.98 -4.37
N PRO A 17 32.28 30.82 -3.22
CA PRO A 17 31.71 30.07 -2.11
C PRO A 17 30.50 30.85 -1.60
N LEU A 18 29.31 30.26 -1.68
CA LEU A 18 28.15 30.81 -0.99
C LEU A 18 28.38 30.68 0.51
N TYR A 19 28.05 31.74 1.25
CA TYR A 19 28.02 31.75 2.70
C TYR A 19 26.58 32.00 3.14
N VAL A 20 26.00 31.08 3.91
CA VAL A 20 24.70 31.27 4.58
C VAL A 20 24.97 31.31 6.08
N GLY A 21 24.65 32.44 6.73
CA GLY A 21 24.92 32.63 8.16
C GLY A 21 26.41 32.72 8.54
N GLY A 22 27.32 33.00 7.59
CA GLY A 22 28.75 33.18 7.86
C GLY A 22 29.61 31.92 7.73
N MET A 23 29.06 30.78 7.28
CA MET A 23 29.82 29.55 7.03
C MET A 23 29.87 29.18 5.54
N PRO A 24 31.03 28.74 5.00
CA PRO A 24 31.17 28.38 3.59
C PRO A 24 30.41 27.09 3.25
N VAL A 25 29.59 27.14 2.20
CA VAL A 25 28.71 26.03 1.74
C VAL A 25 29.48 24.77 1.31
N SER A 26 30.77 24.85 1.00
CA SER A 26 31.59 23.67 0.65
C SER A 26 31.83 22.69 1.82
N VAL A 27 31.45 23.06 3.04
CA VAL A 27 31.55 22.21 4.25
C VAL A 27 30.16 21.70 4.70
N LEU A 28 29.10 21.98 3.92
CA LEU A 28 27.71 21.60 4.20
C LEU A 28 27.16 20.54 3.22
N ALA A 29 28.00 19.94 2.38
CA ALA A 29 27.63 18.77 1.61
C ALA A 29 27.50 17.56 2.57
N GLU A 30 26.41 16.79 2.42
CA GLU A 30 26.05 15.58 3.18
C GLU A 30 25.22 15.76 4.47
N THR A 31 24.09 16.47 4.39
CA THR A 31 22.95 16.15 5.27
C THR A 31 21.70 15.88 4.44
N SER A 32 20.92 14.88 4.86
CA SER A 32 19.65 14.41 4.26
C SER A 32 18.66 15.53 3.94
N ASN A 33 18.72 16.63 4.70
CA ASN A 33 17.86 17.81 4.53
C ASN A 33 18.15 18.61 3.24
N MET A 34 19.29 18.42 2.58
CA MET A 34 19.58 19.08 1.29
C MET A 34 19.12 18.26 0.07
N ARG A 35 18.93 16.94 0.17
CA ARG A 35 18.21 16.16 -0.85
C ARG A 35 16.72 16.55 -0.93
N ALA A 36 16.15 17.00 0.20
CA ALA A 36 14.80 17.54 0.27
C ALA A 36 14.64 18.92 -0.43
N LEU A 37 15.73 19.67 -0.61
CA LEU A 37 15.73 20.98 -1.28
C LEU A 37 15.99 20.89 -2.79
N THR A 38 16.56 19.78 -3.28
CA THR A 38 16.79 19.55 -4.72
C THR A 38 15.70 18.69 -5.38
N ASN A 39 14.93 17.89 -4.62
CA ASN A 39 13.80 17.10 -5.12
C ASN A 39 12.44 17.70 -4.74
N ALA A 40 12.16 18.92 -5.20
CA ALA A 40 10.88 19.60 -4.99
C ALA A 40 9.69 19.00 -5.78
N GLY A 41 9.66 17.67 -5.98
CA GLY A 41 8.61 16.99 -6.74
C GLY A 41 8.36 15.52 -6.41
N CYS A 42 9.36 14.75 -5.93
CA CYS A 42 9.14 13.34 -5.58
C CYS A 42 10.09 12.88 -4.45
N PRO A 43 9.57 12.36 -3.33
CA PRO A 43 10.40 11.71 -2.32
C PRO A 43 11.01 10.41 -2.86
N THR A 44 12.32 10.38 -3.06
CA THR A 44 13.02 9.25 -3.69
C THR A 44 13.33 8.09 -2.75
N ASP A 45 13.10 8.22 -1.43
CA ASP A 45 13.48 7.22 -0.42
C ASP A 45 12.32 6.31 0.05
N ARG A 46 11.14 6.46 -0.54
CA ARG A 46 9.92 5.74 -0.15
C ARG A 46 10.06 4.23 -0.27
N VAL A 47 9.43 3.54 0.69
CA VAL A 47 9.43 2.10 0.86
C VAL A 47 8.03 1.53 0.68
N LEU A 48 7.91 0.44 -0.07
CA LEU A 48 6.71 -0.38 -0.18
C LEU A 48 6.94 -1.74 0.50
N VAL A 49 6.06 -2.10 1.43
CA VAL A 49 6.02 -3.42 2.07
C VAL A 49 4.81 -4.18 1.54
N LEU A 50 5.07 -5.25 0.78
CA LEU A 50 4.07 -6.13 0.20
C LEU A 50 3.83 -7.32 1.13
N VAL A 51 2.60 -7.51 1.58
CA VAL A 51 2.16 -8.64 2.39
C VAL A 51 1.32 -9.57 1.52
N PHE A 52 1.89 -10.71 1.14
CA PHE A 52 1.16 -11.72 0.38
C PHE A 52 0.37 -12.64 1.32
N LEU A 53 -0.96 -12.63 1.17
CA LEU A 53 -1.91 -13.52 1.83
C LEU A 53 -2.07 -14.78 0.99
N ASP A 54 -1.17 -15.75 1.20
CA ASP A 54 -1.06 -16.94 0.37
C ASP A 54 -2.14 -17.97 0.68
N GLY A 55 -2.89 -18.31 -0.36
CA GLY A 55 -3.95 -19.29 -0.32
C GLY A 55 -5.33 -18.72 -0.62
N GLY A 56 -5.50 -17.52 -1.16
CA GLY A 56 -6.83 -16.99 -1.51
C GLY A 56 -7.68 -16.60 -0.29
N ASN A 57 -7.39 -15.45 0.31
CA ASN A 57 -8.06 -14.96 1.52
C ASN A 57 -9.59 -14.85 1.35
N ASP A 58 -10.36 -15.26 2.38
CA ASP A 58 -11.81 -15.09 2.38
C ASP A 58 -12.18 -13.64 2.64
N GLY A 59 -12.35 -12.89 1.55
CA GLY A 59 -12.64 -11.46 1.58
C GLY A 59 -13.92 -11.08 2.33
N ILE A 60 -14.98 -11.88 2.22
CA ILE A 60 -16.26 -11.61 2.90
C ILE A 60 -16.11 -11.81 4.40
N ASN A 61 -15.39 -12.85 4.84
CA ASN A 61 -15.16 -13.06 6.27
C ASN A 61 -14.04 -12.16 6.83
N THR A 62 -13.34 -11.40 5.97
CA THR A 62 -12.33 -10.40 6.37
C THR A 62 -12.96 -9.02 6.52
N LEU A 63 -13.60 -8.52 5.46
CA LEU A 63 -14.35 -7.26 5.41
C LEU A 63 -15.82 -7.60 5.15
N ILE A 64 -16.57 -7.70 6.24
CA ILE A 64 -17.94 -8.20 6.26
C ILE A 64 -18.90 -7.11 5.77
N PRO A 65 -19.69 -7.35 4.70
CA PRO A 65 -20.71 -6.42 4.22
C PRO A 65 -21.95 -6.51 5.13
N ILE A 66 -22.00 -5.67 6.15
CA ILE A 66 -23.06 -5.62 7.18
C ILE A 66 -24.42 -5.38 6.54
N ASP A 67 -24.49 -4.54 5.50
CA ASP A 67 -25.72 -4.23 4.77
C ASP A 67 -26.29 -5.43 4.00
N GLN A 68 -25.55 -6.52 3.91
CA GLN A 68 -25.96 -7.78 3.27
C GLN A 68 -25.88 -8.98 4.23
N TYR A 69 -25.81 -8.73 5.54
CA TYR A 69 -25.70 -9.80 6.55
C TYR A 69 -26.85 -10.82 6.44
N ASP A 70 -28.09 -10.36 6.28
CA ASP A 70 -29.26 -11.23 6.10
C ASP A 70 -29.15 -12.14 4.86
N ILE A 71 -28.52 -11.64 3.79
CA ILE A 71 -28.24 -12.45 2.60
C ILE A 71 -27.22 -13.52 2.96
N LEU A 72 -26.11 -13.15 3.61
CA LEU A 72 -25.05 -14.08 3.98
C LEU A 72 -25.51 -15.16 4.96
N MET A 73 -26.54 -14.90 5.77
CA MET A 73 -27.12 -15.86 6.72
C MET A 73 -28.16 -16.81 6.11
N ARG A 74 -28.44 -16.75 4.81
CA ARG A 74 -29.41 -17.67 4.17
C ARG A 74 -28.97 -19.12 4.27
N ASP A 75 -29.88 -19.97 4.76
CA ASP A 75 -29.68 -21.41 4.95
C ASP A 75 -30.11 -22.28 3.76
N GLY A 76 -30.60 -21.66 2.68
CA GLY A 76 -31.07 -22.37 1.50
C GLY A 76 -32.51 -22.91 1.58
N SER A 77 -33.21 -22.70 2.70
CA SER A 77 -34.60 -23.16 2.87
C SER A 77 -35.59 -22.57 1.85
N GLY A 78 -35.27 -21.41 1.28
CA GLY A 78 -36.04 -20.78 0.21
C GLY A 78 -35.66 -21.22 -1.22
N GLY A 79 -34.88 -22.29 -1.38
CA GLY A 79 -34.54 -22.89 -2.69
C GLY A 79 -33.83 -21.93 -3.63
N ASP A 80 -34.11 -22.02 -4.94
CA ASP A 80 -33.45 -21.19 -5.98
C ASP A 80 -33.67 -19.68 -5.79
N SER A 81 -34.74 -19.27 -5.11
CA SER A 81 -35.01 -17.86 -4.80
C SER A 81 -34.21 -17.31 -3.62
N GLU A 82 -33.86 -18.16 -2.65
CA GLU A 82 -33.02 -17.82 -1.50
C GLU A 82 -31.98 -18.91 -1.27
N PRO A 83 -31.01 -19.03 -2.20
CA PRO A 83 -30.00 -20.07 -2.13
C PRO A 83 -29.13 -19.91 -0.88
N GLU A 84 -28.61 -21.04 -0.37
CA GLU A 84 -27.69 -21.10 0.77
C GLU A 84 -26.53 -20.12 0.57
N ARG A 85 -26.07 -19.48 1.64
CA ARG A 85 -24.93 -18.57 1.59
C ARG A 85 -23.84 -19.03 2.55
N ARG A 86 -23.73 -18.45 3.73
CA ARG A 86 -22.66 -18.71 4.70
C ARG A 86 -23.15 -18.82 6.15
N PRO A 87 -24.33 -19.42 6.43
CA PRO A 87 -24.90 -19.42 7.78
C PRO A 87 -23.97 -20.06 8.82
N ASP A 88 -23.09 -20.99 8.44
CA ASP A 88 -22.16 -21.65 9.36
C ASP A 88 -20.79 -20.94 9.46
N LEU A 89 -20.47 -20.05 8.52
CA LEU A 89 -19.19 -19.33 8.47
C LEU A 89 -19.29 -17.89 8.99
N MET A 90 -20.48 -17.30 8.98
CA MET A 90 -20.66 -15.91 9.38
C MET A 90 -20.61 -15.76 10.89
N VAL A 91 -19.73 -14.87 11.36
CA VAL A 91 -19.69 -14.45 12.75
C VAL A 91 -21.00 -13.78 13.19
N PRO A 92 -21.38 -13.86 14.47
CA PRO A 92 -22.52 -13.14 15.01
C PRO A 92 -22.43 -11.63 14.71
N GLU A 93 -23.52 -11.01 14.28
CA GLU A 93 -23.50 -9.60 13.84
C GLU A 93 -23.00 -8.62 14.93
N ASN A 94 -23.24 -8.97 16.20
CA ASN A 94 -22.83 -8.18 17.36
C ASN A 94 -21.34 -8.30 17.72
N SER A 95 -20.60 -9.27 17.18
CA SER A 95 -19.15 -9.39 17.38
C SER A 95 -18.33 -8.75 16.27
N ILE A 96 -18.97 -8.37 15.16
CA ILE A 96 -18.36 -7.64 14.06
C ILE A 96 -17.82 -6.29 14.55
N HIS A 97 -16.55 -6.01 14.25
CA HIS A 97 -15.95 -4.69 14.45
C HIS A 97 -16.45 -3.72 13.38
N LYS A 98 -17.65 -3.14 13.61
CA LYS A 98 -18.28 -2.21 12.67
C LYS A 98 -17.39 -0.98 12.41
N ILE A 99 -17.15 -0.67 11.13
CA ILE A 99 -16.39 0.51 10.69
C ILE A 99 -17.25 1.51 9.91
N SER A 100 -18.39 1.06 9.38
CA SER A 100 -19.44 1.88 8.79
C SER A 100 -20.80 1.17 8.91
N ASP A 101 -21.86 1.76 8.36
CA ASP A 101 -23.16 1.08 8.25
C ASP A 101 -23.11 -0.12 7.26
N ASN A 102 -22.15 -0.11 6.34
CA ASN A 102 -22.05 -1.11 5.28
C ASN A 102 -20.98 -2.16 5.54
N ASP A 103 -19.93 -1.84 6.31
CA ASP A 103 -18.76 -2.71 6.45
C ASP A 103 -18.32 -2.84 7.91
N GLY A 104 -17.78 -4.02 8.23
CA GLY A 104 -17.10 -4.29 9.48
C GLY A 104 -15.99 -5.31 9.30
N PHE A 105 -15.11 -5.41 10.29
CA PHE A 105 -14.05 -6.41 10.30
C PHE A 105 -14.42 -7.61 11.17
N HIS A 106 -13.87 -8.78 10.83
CA HIS A 106 -13.93 -9.98 11.65
C HIS A 106 -13.49 -9.71 13.11
N PRO A 107 -14.03 -10.39 14.15
CA PRO A 107 -13.66 -10.19 15.56
C PRO A 107 -12.14 -10.26 15.84
N GLY A 108 -11.41 -11.14 15.14
CA GLY A 108 -9.95 -11.24 15.21
C GLY A 108 -9.19 -10.02 14.66
N MET A 109 -9.87 -9.07 14.00
CA MET A 109 -9.24 -7.93 13.31
C MET A 109 -9.42 -6.59 14.04
N GLU A 110 -9.46 -6.60 15.38
CA GLU A 110 -9.61 -5.38 16.19
C GLU A 110 -8.54 -4.32 15.86
N ALA A 111 -7.28 -4.74 15.66
CA ALA A 111 -6.20 -3.80 15.36
C ALA A 111 -6.36 -3.11 13.99
N PHE A 112 -6.90 -3.80 12.97
CA PHE A 112 -7.29 -3.18 11.70
C PHE A 112 -8.41 -2.16 11.87
N LYS A 113 -9.42 -2.46 12.69
CA LYS A 113 -10.46 -1.47 13.04
C LYS A 113 -9.87 -0.24 13.70
N ASN A 114 -8.84 -0.39 14.53
CA ASN A 114 -8.15 0.74 15.16
C ASN A 114 -7.36 1.56 14.12
N LEU A 115 -6.58 0.92 13.24
CA LEU A 115 -5.89 1.60 12.13
C LEU A 115 -6.86 2.36 11.21
N TYR A 116 -8.05 1.79 10.94
CA TYR A 116 -9.10 2.46 10.19
C TYR A 116 -9.66 3.68 10.94
N THR A 117 -9.93 3.54 12.24
CA THR A 117 -10.41 4.66 13.09
C THR A 117 -9.39 5.81 13.13
N GLU A 118 -8.10 5.47 13.11
CA GLU A 118 -6.99 6.41 13.04
C GLU A 118 -6.75 6.98 11.64
N LYS A 119 -7.53 6.55 10.63
CA LYS A 119 -7.40 6.95 9.22
C LYS A 119 -6.05 6.59 8.60
N LYS A 120 -5.42 5.53 9.11
CA LYS A 120 -4.16 4.98 8.61
C LYS A 120 -4.37 3.74 7.76
N LEU A 121 -5.61 3.26 7.61
CA LEU A 121 -5.97 2.11 6.78
C LEU A 121 -6.93 2.52 5.66
N GLY A 122 -6.52 2.26 4.41
CA GLY A 122 -7.32 2.41 3.20
C GLY A 122 -7.76 1.04 2.67
N ILE A 123 -8.90 1.03 1.98
CA ILE A 123 -9.57 -0.20 1.53
C ILE A 123 -9.97 -0.06 0.07
N ILE A 124 -9.63 -1.05 -0.76
CA ILE A 124 -10.37 -1.34 -1.99
C ILE A 124 -11.22 -2.56 -1.70
N ARG A 125 -12.56 -2.45 -1.78
CA ARG A 125 -13.48 -3.53 -1.37
C ARG A 125 -13.32 -4.79 -2.23
N ASN A 126 -13.32 -4.61 -3.55
CA ASN A 126 -13.41 -5.71 -4.52
C ASN A 126 -12.40 -5.50 -5.65
N ALA A 127 -11.17 -5.96 -5.42
CA ALA A 127 -10.12 -6.01 -6.44
C ALA A 127 -10.09 -7.39 -7.12
N GLY A 128 -9.94 -7.41 -8.43
CA GLY A 128 -9.86 -8.64 -9.23
C GLY A 128 -9.37 -8.35 -10.63
N TYR A 129 -9.72 -9.20 -11.60
CA TYR A 129 -9.35 -9.04 -13.00
C TYR A 129 -10.32 -9.82 -13.92
N PRO A 130 -10.41 -9.49 -15.22
CA PRO A 130 -11.25 -10.22 -16.16
C PRO A 130 -10.86 -11.70 -16.27
N ASN A 131 -11.85 -12.59 -16.35
CA ASN A 131 -11.70 -14.04 -16.52
C ASN A 131 -10.72 -14.69 -15.51
N PRO A 132 -10.98 -14.65 -14.19
CA PRO A 132 -10.08 -15.23 -13.19
C PRO A 132 -9.81 -16.73 -13.39
N ASN A 133 -8.54 -17.13 -13.31
CA ASN A 133 -8.16 -18.54 -13.52
C ASN A 133 -8.46 -19.43 -12.30
N LYS A 134 -8.36 -18.89 -11.08
CA LYS A 134 -8.62 -19.57 -9.80
C LYS A 134 -7.69 -20.75 -9.48
N SER A 135 -6.66 -21.06 -10.28
CA SER A 135 -5.56 -21.94 -9.85
C SER A 135 -4.60 -21.16 -8.96
N HIS A 136 -4.15 -21.71 -7.83
CA HIS A 136 -3.12 -21.06 -7.01
C HIS A 136 -1.88 -20.72 -7.82
N PHE A 137 -1.39 -21.65 -8.65
CA PHE A 137 -0.19 -21.44 -9.46
C PHE A 137 -0.38 -20.29 -10.44
N ARG A 138 -1.41 -20.39 -11.28
CA ARG A 138 -1.62 -19.40 -12.35
C ARG A 138 -2.09 -18.05 -11.81
N SER A 139 -2.93 -18.03 -10.79
CA SER A 139 -3.42 -16.77 -10.23
C SER A 139 -2.32 -16.04 -9.46
N THR A 140 -1.47 -16.77 -8.72
CA THR A 140 -0.28 -16.18 -8.09
C THR A 140 0.66 -15.59 -9.14
N ASP A 141 0.86 -16.29 -10.27
CA ASP A 141 1.63 -15.79 -11.40
C ASP A 141 1.02 -14.51 -11.99
N ILE A 142 -0.29 -14.49 -12.25
CA ILE A 142 -1.01 -13.29 -12.71
C ILE A 142 -0.84 -12.11 -11.76
N TRP A 143 -1.04 -12.29 -10.46
CA TRP A 143 -0.89 -11.20 -9.49
C TRP A 143 0.56 -10.74 -9.34
N ASN A 144 1.55 -11.64 -9.42
CA ASN A 144 2.97 -11.24 -9.36
C ASN A 144 3.45 -10.54 -10.65
N THR A 145 2.91 -10.92 -11.80
CA THR A 145 3.36 -10.43 -13.11
C THR A 145 2.55 -9.25 -13.61
N GLY A 146 1.30 -9.11 -13.18
CA GLY A 146 0.32 -8.20 -13.78
C GLY A 146 -0.17 -8.64 -15.16
N SER A 147 0.06 -9.90 -15.54
CA SER A 147 -0.37 -10.45 -16.84
C SER A 147 -1.89 -10.57 -16.94
N SER A 148 -2.41 -10.68 -18.17
CA SER A 148 -3.80 -11.13 -18.38
C SER A 148 -3.95 -12.64 -18.15
N SER A 149 -5.17 -13.14 -17.98
CA SER A 149 -5.43 -14.56 -17.72
C SER A 149 -4.81 -15.52 -18.75
N GLU A 150 -4.80 -15.10 -20.01
CA GLU A 150 -4.31 -15.90 -21.15
C GLU A 150 -2.82 -15.66 -21.48
N GLU A 151 -2.14 -14.78 -20.75
CA GLU A 151 -0.78 -14.34 -21.07
C GLU A 151 0.24 -14.80 -20.03
N TYR A 152 1.31 -15.45 -20.46
CA TYR A 152 2.37 -15.92 -19.57
C TYR A 152 3.59 -15.00 -19.68
N ILE A 153 3.74 -14.12 -18.69
CA ILE A 153 4.89 -13.20 -18.58
C ILE A 153 5.83 -13.75 -17.52
N SER A 154 7.13 -13.84 -17.81
CA SER A 154 8.14 -14.39 -16.88
C SER A 154 8.74 -13.37 -15.92
N SER A 155 8.30 -12.11 -15.98
CA SER A 155 8.79 -11.01 -15.14
C SER A 155 7.67 -10.47 -14.27
N GLY A 156 8.02 -10.04 -13.06
CA GLY A 156 7.14 -9.38 -12.12
C GLY A 156 6.94 -7.90 -12.43
N TRP A 157 5.84 -7.32 -11.96
CA TRP A 157 5.55 -5.90 -12.22
C TRP A 157 6.58 -4.95 -11.56
N LEU A 158 7.01 -5.24 -10.33
CA LEU A 158 8.09 -4.47 -9.69
C LEU A 158 9.45 -4.78 -10.30
N GLY A 159 9.68 -6.03 -10.72
CA GLY A 159 10.90 -6.39 -11.44
C GLY A 159 11.06 -5.60 -12.74
N ARG A 160 9.99 -5.40 -13.51
CA ARG A 160 10.01 -4.54 -14.70
C ARG A 160 10.18 -3.06 -14.37
N HIS A 161 9.56 -2.57 -13.30
CA HIS A 161 9.79 -1.20 -12.82
C HIS A 161 11.25 -0.97 -12.43
N LEU A 162 11.81 -1.84 -11.58
CA LEU A 162 13.20 -1.78 -11.13
C LEU A 162 14.17 -1.93 -12.31
N SER A 163 13.90 -2.84 -13.25
CA SER A 163 14.75 -3.01 -14.44
C SER A 163 14.76 -1.74 -15.32
N LYS A 164 13.66 -0.99 -15.37
CA LYS A 164 13.60 0.29 -16.08
C LYS A 164 14.35 1.41 -15.33
N ASP A 165 14.28 1.44 -14.01
CA ASP A 165 14.99 2.41 -13.15
C ASP A 165 16.50 2.11 -13.03
N HIS A 166 16.86 0.83 -13.19
CA HIS A 166 18.22 0.29 -13.09
C HIS A 166 18.58 -0.56 -14.34
N PRO A 167 18.71 0.06 -15.53
CA PRO A 167 18.87 -0.66 -16.80
C PRO A 167 20.17 -1.48 -16.92
N ASN A 168 21.16 -1.18 -16.07
CA ASN A 168 22.44 -1.90 -16.06
C ASN A 168 22.46 -3.07 -15.07
N TYR A 169 21.45 -3.24 -14.20
CA TYR A 169 21.41 -4.36 -13.27
C TYR A 169 21.35 -5.69 -14.05
N PRO A 170 22.15 -6.72 -13.68
CA PRO A 170 23.04 -6.80 -12.49
C PRO A 170 24.49 -6.37 -12.70
N GLU A 171 24.83 -5.82 -13.86
CA GLU A 171 26.20 -5.46 -14.18
C GLU A 171 26.65 -4.22 -13.40
N ASN A 172 27.77 -4.34 -12.71
CA ASN A 172 28.29 -3.35 -11.76
C ASN A 172 27.33 -3.06 -10.60
N TYR A 173 26.70 -4.09 -10.04
CA TYR A 173 25.94 -3.99 -8.78
C TYR A 173 26.52 -4.94 -7.73
N PRO A 174 26.49 -4.58 -6.43
CA PRO A 174 26.28 -3.22 -5.91
C PRO A 174 27.31 -2.20 -6.44
N ASN A 175 27.01 -0.91 -6.34
CA ASN A 175 27.94 0.18 -6.68
C ASN A 175 27.77 1.40 -5.77
N GLU A 176 28.61 2.42 -5.93
CA GLU A 176 28.61 3.63 -5.09
C GLU A 176 27.25 4.35 -5.03
N ASN A 177 26.44 4.29 -6.10
CA ASN A 177 25.12 4.92 -6.13
C ASN A 177 24.00 4.01 -5.61
N PHE A 178 24.20 2.69 -5.71
CA PHE A 178 23.23 1.66 -5.32
C PHE A 178 23.94 0.56 -4.53
N PRO A 179 24.36 0.86 -3.29
CA PRO A 179 25.10 -0.10 -2.47
C PRO A 179 24.20 -1.20 -1.91
N ASP A 180 22.89 -0.96 -1.80
CA ASP A 180 21.94 -1.85 -1.16
C ASP A 180 21.11 -2.65 -2.19
N PRO A 181 20.53 -3.81 -1.79
CA PRO A 181 19.56 -4.53 -2.60
C PRO A 181 18.41 -3.64 -3.03
N LEU A 182 17.97 -3.75 -4.28
CA LEU A 182 16.83 -2.96 -4.76
C LEU A 182 15.51 -3.43 -4.14
N ALA A 183 15.39 -4.74 -3.93
CA ALA A 183 14.27 -5.37 -3.24
C ALA A 183 14.74 -6.50 -2.30
N LEU A 184 13.97 -6.74 -1.23
CA LEU A 184 14.18 -7.84 -0.30
C LEU A 184 12.91 -8.66 -0.12
N THR A 185 13.05 -9.98 -0.14
CA THR A 185 12.02 -10.91 0.32
C THR A 185 12.43 -11.48 1.68
N ILE A 186 11.61 -11.30 2.71
CA ILE A 186 11.89 -11.94 4.01
C ILE A 186 11.38 -13.37 3.95
N GLY A 187 12.32 -14.31 3.91
CA GLY A 187 12.06 -15.73 3.69
C GLY A 187 13.19 -16.40 2.91
N ARG A 188 12.91 -17.60 2.38
CA ARG A 188 13.93 -18.47 1.78
C ARG A 188 14.08 -18.35 0.26
N THR A 189 13.11 -17.73 -0.41
CA THR A 189 13.01 -17.68 -1.87
C THR A 189 12.65 -16.28 -2.30
N THR A 190 13.22 -15.81 -3.41
CA THR A 190 12.93 -14.49 -3.96
C THR A 190 11.50 -14.41 -4.48
N SER A 191 10.87 -13.25 -4.32
CA SER A 191 9.52 -13.02 -4.83
C SER A 191 9.51 -12.86 -6.35
N HIS A 192 8.54 -13.52 -7.02
CA HIS A 192 8.34 -13.35 -8.45
C HIS A 192 7.85 -11.95 -8.83
N THR A 193 7.20 -11.22 -7.92
CA THR A 193 6.87 -9.78 -8.12
C THR A 193 8.11 -8.94 -8.45
N CYS A 194 9.28 -9.32 -7.92
CA CYS A 194 10.55 -8.64 -8.14
C CYS A 194 11.38 -9.25 -9.29
N GLN A 195 10.85 -10.24 -10.02
CA GLN A 195 11.55 -10.87 -11.13
C GLN A 195 11.71 -9.89 -12.30
N GLY A 196 12.95 -9.48 -12.61
CA GLY A 196 13.24 -8.69 -13.80
C GLY A 196 13.24 -9.55 -15.08
N PRO A 197 13.37 -8.94 -16.27
CA PRO A 197 13.41 -9.66 -17.54
C PRO A 197 14.59 -10.62 -17.68
N ILE A 198 15.72 -10.32 -17.01
CA ILE A 198 16.96 -11.10 -17.09
C ILE A 198 17.17 -11.91 -15.82
N MET A 199 16.95 -11.30 -14.64
CA MET A 199 17.11 -11.96 -13.35
C MET A 199 16.25 -11.30 -12.28
N ASN A 200 16.15 -11.92 -11.10
CA ASN A 200 15.45 -11.30 -9.98
C ASN A 200 16.16 -10.02 -9.53
N MET A 201 15.40 -8.93 -9.37
CA MET A 201 15.92 -7.63 -8.97
C MET A 201 16.05 -7.51 -7.43
N GLY A 202 15.74 -8.56 -6.69
CA GLY A 202 15.87 -8.62 -5.24
C GLY A 202 16.54 -9.90 -4.76
N ILE A 203 16.85 -9.92 -3.47
CA ILE A 203 17.42 -11.09 -2.78
C ILE A 203 16.50 -11.55 -1.65
N ALA A 204 16.66 -12.80 -1.22
CA ALA A 204 15.88 -13.39 -0.15
C ALA A 204 16.73 -13.48 1.13
N VAL A 205 16.18 -13.03 2.24
CA VAL A 205 16.84 -13.05 3.54
C VAL A 205 15.93 -13.74 4.55
N ASN A 206 16.38 -14.85 5.11
CA ASN A 206 15.59 -15.63 6.07
C ASN A 206 15.96 -15.33 7.52
N ASN A 207 17.22 -15.00 7.80
CA ASN A 207 17.71 -14.73 9.16
C ASN A 207 18.88 -13.75 9.11
N LEU A 208 18.78 -12.65 9.85
CA LEU A 208 19.83 -11.63 9.96
C LEU A 208 21.04 -12.08 10.80
N ASN A 209 20.92 -13.15 11.59
CA ASN A 209 21.99 -13.65 12.47
C ASN A 209 22.79 -14.80 11.84
N SER A 210 22.45 -15.22 10.61
CA SER A 210 22.99 -16.40 9.98
C SER A 210 23.10 -16.17 8.47
N PHE A 211 24.05 -15.35 8.09
CA PHE A 211 24.47 -15.24 6.70
C PHE A 211 25.38 -16.42 6.38
N ILE A 212 24.99 -17.22 5.38
CA ILE A 212 25.83 -18.28 4.84
C ILE A 212 26.33 -17.74 3.50
N ASP A 213 27.65 -17.54 3.40
CA ASP A 213 28.32 -17.23 2.14
C ASP A 213 27.98 -18.32 1.11
N VAL A 214 27.36 -17.90 0.01
CA VAL A 214 26.97 -18.79 -1.07
C VAL A 214 28.20 -19.04 -1.94
N LYS A 215 28.65 -20.29 -2.04
CA LYS A 215 29.81 -20.62 -2.88
C LYS A 215 29.63 -20.15 -4.32
N GLU A 216 30.41 -19.13 -4.69
CA GLU A 216 30.30 -18.46 -6.00
C GLU A 216 30.79 -19.33 -7.16
N GLY A 217 31.69 -20.29 -6.90
CA GLY A 217 32.25 -21.20 -7.91
C GLY A 217 33.19 -20.50 -8.90
N ASP A 218 34.28 -21.17 -9.27
CA ASP A 218 35.40 -20.51 -9.97
C ASP A 218 35.48 -20.87 -11.47
N GLY A 219 36.20 -20.06 -12.24
CA GLY A 219 36.57 -20.33 -13.64
C GLY A 219 35.56 -19.87 -14.69
N GLU A 220 35.97 -19.90 -15.96
CA GLU A 220 35.08 -19.59 -17.09
C GLU A 220 33.96 -20.63 -17.21
N THR A 221 32.78 -20.17 -17.56
CA THR A 221 31.65 -21.05 -17.86
C THR A 221 31.69 -21.41 -19.35
N PRO A 222 31.43 -22.68 -19.73
CA PRO A 222 31.45 -23.08 -21.13
C PRO A 222 30.28 -22.42 -21.89
N ASP A 223 30.48 -22.06 -23.16
CA ASP A 223 29.42 -21.52 -24.02
C ASP A 223 28.45 -22.64 -24.48
N THR A 224 27.64 -23.10 -23.53
CA THR A 224 26.66 -24.18 -23.65
C THR A 224 25.45 -23.83 -22.79
N PRO A 225 24.26 -24.41 -23.02
CA PRO A 225 23.09 -24.16 -22.19
C PRO A 225 23.35 -24.33 -20.69
N TYR A 226 24.04 -25.41 -20.28
CA TYR A 226 24.41 -25.62 -18.88
C TYR A 226 25.40 -24.56 -18.36
N GLY A 227 26.35 -24.12 -19.19
CA GLY A 227 27.29 -23.08 -18.78
C GLY A 227 26.63 -21.71 -18.61
N HIS A 228 25.61 -21.38 -19.40
CA HIS A 228 24.79 -20.17 -19.21
C HIS A 228 24.01 -20.23 -17.89
N GLU A 229 23.37 -21.37 -17.59
CA GLU A 229 22.68 -21.56 -16.29
C GLU A 229 23.66 -21.50 -15.10
N LEU A 230 24.84 -22.10 -15.25
CA LEU A 230 25.89 -22.00 -14.25
C LEU A 230 26.32 -20.53 -14.05
N ALA A 231 26.55 -19.78 -15.13
CA ALA A 231 26.91 -18.36 -15.06
C ALA A 231 25.84 -17.55 -14.32
N TYR A 232 24.55 -17.83 -14.59
CA TYR A 232 23.43 -17.22 -13.90
C TYR A 232 23.45 -17.50 -12.40
N ILE A 233 23.58 -18.77 -12.00
CA ILE A 233 23.63 -19.17 -10.58
C ILE A 233 24.82 -18.51 -9.87
N ARG A 234 25.99 -18.49 -10.51
CA ARG A 234 27.20 -17.85 -9.95
C ARG A 234 27.01 -16.34 -9.79
N LYS A 235 26.45 -15.66 -10.79
CA LYS A 235 26.14 -14.23 -10.73
C LYS A 235 25.15 -13.91 -9.61
N ALA A 236 24.08 -14.69 -9.47
CA ALA A 236 23.11 -14.50 -8.39
C ALA A 236 23.71 -14.76 -7.00
N SER A 237 24.58 -15.77 -6.88
CA SER A 237 25.30 -16.08 -5.64
C SER A 237 26.23 -14.93 -5.26
N LYS A 238 27.00 -14.43 -6.22
CA LYS A 238 27.89 -13.28 -6.03
C LYS A 238 27.13 -12.02 -5.59
N LEU A 239 26.05 -11.66 -6.28
CA LEU A 239 25.23 -10.52 -5.88
C LEU A 239 24.67 -10.68 -4.47
N THR A 240 24.23 -11.90 -4.12
CA THR A 240 23.73 -12.18 -2.77
C THR A 240 24.80 -11.87 -1.75
N ASN A 241 26.01 -12.43 -1.92
CA ASN A 241 27.15 -12.21 -1.03
C ASN A 241 27.55 -10.74 -0.94
N ASP A 242 27.68 -10.06 -2.09
CA ASP A 242 28.08 -8.65 -2.16
C ASP A 242 27.09 -7.72 -1.41
N TYR A 243 25.82 -8.13 -1.26
CA TYR A 243 24.80 -7.39 -0.50
C TYR A 243 24.69 -7.77 0.99
N LEU A 244 25.27 -8.89 1.44
CA LEU A 244 25.11 -9.35 2.84
C LEU A 244 25.69 -8.33 3.81
N ASP A 245 26.84 -7.73 3.47
CA ASP A 245 27.51 -6.72 4.29
C ASP A 245 26.61 -5.51 4.56
N SER A 246 25.91 -5.02 3.53
CA SER A 246 25.05 -3.83 3.68
C SER A 246 23.77 -4.14 4.48
N ILE A 247 23.23 -5.34 4.33
CA ILE A 247 22.11 -5.83 5.15
C ILE A 247 22.54 -5.98 6.60
N GLU A 248 23.71 -6.59 6.86
CA GLU A 248 24.23 -6.78 8.21
C GLU A 248 24.52 -5.44 8.88
N GLU A 249 25.13 -4.49 8.16
CA GLU A 249 25.38 -3.14 8.65
C GLU A 249 24.08 -2.42 9.04
N ALA A 250 23.06 -2.47 8.17
CA ALA A 250 21.76 -1.91 8.48
C ALA A 250 21.09 -2.63 9.68
N ALA A 251 21.13 -3.96 9.72
CA ALA A 251 20.60 -4.72 10.84
C ALA A 251 21.26 -4.38 12.18
N ASN A 252 22.56 -4.10 12.18
CA ASN A 252 23.31 -3.71 13.39
C ASN A 252 23.04 -2.25 13.82
N LYS A 253 22.81 -1.34 12.87
CA LYS A 253 22.46 0.06 13.14
C LYS A 253 20.99 0.24 13.55
N GLY A 254 20.10 -0.60 13.03
CA GLY A 254 18.66 -0.51 13.29
C GLY A 254 18.34 -0.75 14.76
N ARG A 255 17.55 0.15 15.36
CA ARG A 255 17.12 0.01 16.75
C ARG A 255 16.21 -1.21 16.88
N ASN A 256 16.35 -1.96 17.96
CA ASN A 256 15.33 -2.95 18.31
C ASN A 256 14.00 -2.22 18.61
N SER A 257 12.88 -2.86 18.30
CA SER A 257 11.56 -2.33 18.60
C SER A 257 11.36 -2.22 20.12
N SER A 258 10.81 -1.11 20.62
CA SER A 258 10.26 -1.06 21.98
C SER A 258 8.79 -1.47 22.04
N LYS A 259 8.16 -1.70 20.87
CA LYS A 259 6.82 -2.30 20.74
C LYS A 259 6.93 -3.82 20.79
N ALA A 260 5.97 -4.44 21.47
CA ALA A 260 5.84 -5.89 21.48
C ALA A 260 5.27 -6.37 20.14
N TYR A 261 6.06 -7.15 19.40
CA TYR A 261 5.56 -7.97 18.31
C TYR A 261 4.97 -9.27 18.88
N PRO A 262 3.82 -9.74 18.37
CA PRO A 262 3.24 -11.01 18.81
C PRO A 262 4.13 -12.20 18.42
N GLY A 263 4.52 -13.01 19.41
CA GLY A 263 5.50 -14.08 19.21
C GLY A 263 4.99 -15.35 18.51
N ASP A 264 3.67 -15.61 18.58
CA ASP A 264 3.03 -16.75 17.90
C ASP A 264 2.06 -16.23 16.83
N THR A 265 2.59 -16.01 15.63
CA THR A 265 1.80 -15.60 14.46
C THR A 265 2.02 -16.54 13.30
N ALA A 266 0.98 -16.69 12.50
CA ALA A 266 1.01 -17.54 11.33
C ALA A 266 2.19 -17.19 10.41
N SER A 267 2.97 -18.20 10.03
CA SER A 267 4.17 -18.05 9.19
C SER A 267 5.23 -17.10 9.77
N GLY A 268 5.17 -16.76 11.06
CA GLY A 268 6.07 -15.79 11.69
C GLY A 268 5.98 -14.37 11.10
N LEU A 269 4.81 -13.95 10.61
CA LEU A 269 4.61 -12.66 9.94
C LEU A 269 5.11 -11.49 10.79
N ALA A 270 4.87 -11.53 12.11
CA ALA A 270 5.34 -10.50 13.03
C ALA A 270 6.87 -10.37 13.01
N ASN A 271 7.60 -11.48 13.05
CA ASN A 271 9.06 -11.50 13.00
C ASN A 271 9.60 -11.03 11.64
N GLN A 272 8.90 -11.36 10.56
CA GLN A 272 9.25 -10.86 9.22
C GLN A 272 9.13 -9.33 9.16
N LEU A 273 8.03 -8.78 9.68
CA LEU A 273 7.81 -7.33 9.71
C LEU A 273 8.74 -6.60 10.68
N GLU A 274 9.06 -7.20 11.83
CA GLU A 274 10.08 -6.68 12.75
C GLU A 274 11.45 -6.57 12.05
N THR A 275 11.82 -7.59 11.27
CA THR A 275 13.03 -7.59 10.44
C THR A 275 13.01 -6.43 9.44
N VAL A 276 11.88 -6.22 8.74
CA VAL A 276 11.71 -5.09 7.81
C VAL A 276 11.88 -3.75 8.54
N ALA A 277 11.22 -3.54 9.67
CA ALA A 277 11.30 -2.30 10.43
C ALA A 277 12.74 -2.00 10.87
N LYS A 278 13.47 -3.03 11.31
CA LYS A 278 14.87 -2.92 11.73
C LYS A 278 15.79 -2.51 10.58
N LEU A 279 15.62 -3.11 9.40
CA LEU A 279 16.43 -2.79 8.21
C LEU A 279 16.18 -1.36 7.70
N ILE A 280 14.91 -0.93 7.65
CA ILE A 280 14.56 0.43 7.22
C ILE A 280 15.15 1.48 8.20
N ASP A 281 15.05 1.23 9.51
CA ASP A 281 15.60 2.09 10.56
C ASP A 281 17.13 2.11 10.56
N GLY A 282 17.75 1.00 10.19
CA GLY A 282 19.20 0.86 10.02
C GLY A 282 19.77 1.67 8.86
N GLY A 283 18.92 2.27 8.02
CA GLY A 283 19.32 3.10 6.90
C GLY A 283 19.44 2.35 5.58
N LEU A 284 18.99 1.08 5.50
CA LEU A 284 18.99 0.34 4.24
C LEU A 284 18.15 1.09 3.19
N GLN A 285 18.73 1.31 2.01
CA GLN A 285 18.12 2.05 0.91
C GLN A 285 17.20 1.18 0.03
N THR A 286 17.07 -0.11 0.33
CA THR A 286 16.08 -1.00 -0.29
C THR A 286 14.68 -0.40 -0.23
N ARG A 287 14.00 -0.34 -1.38
CA ARG A 287 12.70 0.33 -1.53
C ARG A 287 11.51 -0.63 -1.49
N ILE A 288 11.74 -1.92 -1.70
CA ILE A 288 10.67 -2.92 -1.81
C ILE A 288 10.98 -4.07 -0.85
N TYR A 289 10.04 -4.35 0.05
CA TYR A 289 10.09 -5.51 0.93
C TYR A 289 8.89 -6.40 0.66
N VAL A 290 9.11 -7.70 0.56
CA VAL A 290 8.05 -8.70 0.40
C VAL A 290 8.06 -9.62 1.59
N VAL A 291 6.92 -9.73 2.26
CA VAL A 291 6.66 -10.65 3.37
C VAL A 291 5.44 -11.51 3.04
N ARG A 292 5.30 -12.64 3.72
CA ARG A 292 4.24 -13.62 3.41
C ARG A 292 3.59 -14.17 4.66
N ILE A 293 2.29 -14.32 4.60
CA ILE A 293 1.50 -15.12 5.55
C ILE A 293 0.72 -16.15 4.74
N GLY A 294 1.01 -17.43 4.99
CA GLY A 294 0.35 -18.54 4.31
C GLY A 294 -0.74 -19.18 5.15
N GLY A 295 -1.56 -19.97 4.47
CA GLY A 295 -2.57 -20.82 5.08
C GLY A 295 -4.01 -20.39 4.86
N PHE A 296 -4.24 -19.39 4.00
CA PHE A 296 -5.58 -18.93 3.62
C PHE A 296 -6.32 -19.92 2.72
N ASP A 297 -5.69 -21.05 2.34
CA ASP A 297 -6.33 -22.09 1.55
C ASP A 297 -7.29 -22.96 2.38
N THR A 298 -8.38 -22.36 2.85
CA THR A 298 -9.35 -22.95 3.78
C THR A 298 -10.56 -23.52 3.04
N HIS A 299 -10.35 -24.62 2.30
CA HIS A 299 -11.44 -25.42 1.70
C HIS A 299 -12.23 -26.19 2.76
N ASP A 300 -11.64 -26.44 3.91
CA ASP A 300 -12.25 -27.16 5.02
C ASP A 300 -11.85 -26.53 6.36
N ASN A 301 -12.67 -26.76 7.39
CA ASN A 301 -12.40 -26.35 8.77
C ASN A 301 -11.92 -24.88 8.87
N GLN A 302 -12.52 -24.00 8.06
CA GLN A 302 -12.23 -22.57 8.09
C GLN A 302 -12.57 -22.00 9.47
N VAL A 303 -13.64 -22.56 10.04
CA VAL A 303 -14.17 -22.32 11.39
C VAL A 303 -14.06 -23.59 12.23
N GLU A 304 -13.87 -23.44 13.53
CA GLU A 304 -13.77 -24.54 14.49
C GLU A 304 -14.45 -24.12 15.79
N ASP A 305 -15.40 -24.90 16.32
CA ASP A 305 -16.21 -24.55 17.50
C ASP A 305 -16.91 -23.18 17.40
N GLY A 306 -17.31 -22.81 16.18
CA GLY A 306 -18.06 -21.60 15.85
C GLY A 306 -17.31 -20.64 14.92
N PRO A 307 -18.03 -19.70 14.29
CA PRO A 307 -17.49 -18.86 13.21
C PRO A 307 -16.45 -17.83 13.65
N GLU A 308 -16.34 -17.56 14.96
CA GLU A 308 -15.37 -16.62 15.52
C GLU A 308 -13.96 -17.22 15.68
N ASN A 309 -13.85 -18.55 15.56
CA ASN A 309 -12.67 -19.35 15.83
C ASN A 309 -12.25 -20.15 14.58
N GLY A 310 -11.16 -20.92 14.70
CA GLY A 310 -10.64 -21.75 13.61
C GLY A 310 -9.50 -21.11 12.83
N ARG A 311 -9.09 -21.78 11.75
CA ARG A 311 -7.87 -21.42 11.00
C ARG A 311 -7.92 -20.01 10.44
N HIS A 312 -9.05 -19.60 9.86
CA HIS A 312 -9.16 -18.27 9.27
C HIS A 312 -9.14 -17.17 10.34
N ALA A 313 -9.84 -17.36 11.46
CA ALA A 313 -9.83 -16.42 12.58
C ALA A 313 -8.39 -16.20 13.11
N TYR A 314 -7.61 -17.27 13.27
CA TYR A 314 -6.19 -17.19 13.67
C TYR A 314 -5.32 -16.43 12.66
N LEU A 315 -5.53 -16.66 11.35
CA LEU A 315 -4.80 -15.95 10.29
C LEU A 315 -5.13 -14.45 10.28
N LEU A 316 -6.41 -14.10 10.43
CA LEU A 316 -6.86 -12.72 10.49
C LEU A 316 -6.33 -11.99 11.74
N ASP A 317 -6.33 -12.66 12.89
CA ASP A 317 -5.72 -12.14 14.13
C ASP A 317 -4.22 -11.93 13.98
N SER A 318 -3.51 -12.93 13.42
CA SER A 318 -2.09 -12.85 13.11
C SER A 318 -1.77 -11.69 12.17
N LEU A 319 -2.52 -11.54 11.07
CA LEU A 319 -2.36 -10.45 10.11
C LEU A 319 -2.58 -9.08 10.77
N SER A 320 -3.70 -8.95 11.48
CA SER A 320 -4.13 -7.71 12.13
C SER A 320 -3.12 -7.23 13.17
N LYS A 321 -2.70 -8.11 14.09
CA LYS A 321 -1.74 -7.77 15.14
C LYS A 321 -0.33 -7.53 14.59
N SER A 322 0.12 -8.32 13.61
CA SER A 322 1.46 -8.17 13.03
C SER A 322 1.63 -6.83 12.32
N ILE A 323 0.67 -6.44 11.47
CA ILE A 323 0.71 -5.15 10.77
C ILE A 323 0.55 -3.98 11.74
N ALA A 324 -0.30 -4.08 12.76
CA ALA A 324 -0.44 -3.02 13.76
C ALA A 324 0.82 -2.83 14.61
N ALA A 325 1.50 -3.93 15.01
CA ALA A 325 2.78 -3.87 15.69
C ALA A 325 3.85 -3.21 14.79
N PHE A 326 3.93 -3.63 13.53
CA PHE A 326 4.81 -3.03 12.53
C PHE A 326 4.57 -1.53 12.35
N GLN A 327 3.32 -1.13 12.14
CA GLN A 327 2.96 0.28 11.99
C GLN A 327 3.34 1.09 13.24
N SER A 328 3.10 0.54 14.43
CA SER A 328 3.45 1.21 15.70
C SER A 328 4.96 1.39 15.88
N ASP A 329 5.75 0.41 15.46
CA ASP A 329 7.21 0.44 15.50
C ASP A 329 7.77 1.45 14.48
N ILE A 330 7.26 1.44 13.25
CA ILE A 330 7.59 2.42 12.21
C ILE A 330 7.27 3.86 12.65
N ILE A 331 6.14 4.08 13.34
CA ILE A 331 5.77 5.39 13.91
C ILE A 331 6.78 5.81 14.98
N GLU A 332 7.10 4.92 15.93
CA GLU A 332 8.07 5.19 16.98
C GLU A 332 9.46 5.52 16.42
N LYS A 333 9.81 4.88 15.31
CA LYS A 333 11.06 5.13 14.60
C LYS A 333 11.08 6.44 13.83
N GLY A 334 9.93 7.09 13.64
CA GLY A 334 9.79 8.33 12.87
C GLY A 334 9.78 8.10 11.35
N LEU A 335 9.39 6.90 10.92
CA LEU A 335 9.48 6.45 9.52
C LEU A 335 8.11 6.30 8.85
N GLU A 336 7.01 6.67 9.51
CA GLU A 336 5.65 6.42 9.01
C GLU A 336 5.33 7.08 7.66
N GLU A 337 5.95 8.22 7.36
CA GLU A 337 5.78 8.90 6.07
C GLU A 337 6.60 8.26 4.93
N ARG A 338 7.58 7.42 5.27
CA ARG A 338 8.43 6.72 4.30
C ARG A 338 7.85 5.37 3.88
N VAL A 339 6.94 4.79 4.66
CA VAL A 339 6.47 3.40 4.48
C VAL A 339 5.01 3.35 4.04
N LEU A 340 4.76 2.56 3.00
CA LEU A 340 3.44 2.09 2.60
C LEU A 340 3.39 0.57 2.73
N THR A 341 2.43 0.04 3.47
CA THR A 341 2.15 -1.40 3.51
C THR A 341 0.95 -1.70 2.63
N MET A 342 1.01 -2.77 1.83
CA MET A 342 -0.10 -3.24 1.00
C MET A 342 -0.29 -4.76 1.16
N THR A 343 -1.54 -5.20 1.31
CA THR A 343 -1.89 -6.63 1.26
C THR A 343 -2.42 -7.02 -0.12
N TYR A 344 -2.19 -8.26 -0.52
CA TYR A 344 -2.86 -8.87 -1.68
C TYR A 344 -2.96 -10.39 -1.51
N SER A 345 -3.88 -11.00 -2.25
CA SER A 345 -4.06 -12.45 -2.35
C SER A 345 -4.30 -12.81 -3.82
N GLU A 346 -4.03 -14.04 -4.21
CA GLU A 346 -4.12 -14.48 -5.61
C GLU A 346 -5.57 -14.56 -6.16
N PHE A 347 -6.55 -14.59 -5.25
CA PHE A 347 -7.99 -14.49 -5.53
C PHE A 347 -8.77 -14.36 -4.20
N GLY A 348 -10.07 -14.13 -4.29
CA GLY A 348 -11.01 -14.23 -3.16
C GLY A 348 -11.67 -15.60 -3.03
N ARG A 349 -12.70 -15.68 -2.18
CA ARG A 349 -13.47 -16.90 -1.92
C ARG A 349 -14.91 -16.76 -2.38
N ARG A 350 -15.56 -17.89 -2.68
CA ARG A 350 -16.95 -17.91 -3.16
C ARG A 350 -17.92 -17.34 -2.13
N VAL A 351 -19.00 -16.75 -2.61
CA VAL A 351 -20.07 -16.22 -1.77
C VAL A 351 -20.75 -17.34 -0.98
N PHE A 352 -20.81 -18.55 -1.52
CA PHE A 352 -21.36 -19.74 -0.88
C PHE A 352 -20.30 -20.46 -0.04
N GLN A 353 -20.70 -20.95 1.14
CA GLN A 353 -19.96 -21.96 1.88
C GLN A 353 -20.02 -23.31 1.16
N ASN A 354 -19.02 -24.15 1.39
CA ASN A 354 -19.05 -25.55 0.99
C ASN A 354 -19.49 -26.45 2.16
N ARG A 355 -19.64 -27.74 1.90
CA ARG A 355 -20.11 -28.73 2.89
C ARG A 355 -19.09 -29.11 3.96
N SER A 356 -17.89 -28.56 3.90
CA SER A 356 -16.76 -28.88 4.78
C SER A 356 -16.45 -27.74 5.76
N TYR A 357 -17.40 -26.83 5.99
CA TYR A 357 -17.21 -25.63 6.81
C TYR A 357 -16.04 -24.76 6.30
N GLY A 358 -15.93 -24.62 4.98
CA GLY A 358 -14.97 -23.76 4.30
C GLY A 358 -15.54 -23.15 3.03
N THR A 359 -14.68 -22.60 2.18
CA THR A 359 -15.09 -21.96 0.93
C THR A 359 -14.19 -22.37 -0.22
N ASP A 360 -14.78 -22.57 -1.40
CA ASP A 360 -14.02 -22.85 -2.63
C ASP A 360 -13.43 -21.56 -3.21
N HIS A 361 -12.57 -21.70 -4.23
CA HIS A 361 -11.92 -20.56 -4.90
C HIS A 361 -12.95 -19.63 -5.56
N GLY A 362 -12.81 -18.35 -5.25
CA GLY A 362 -13.64 -17.25 -5.74
C GLY A 362 -12.90 -16.33 -6.70
N GLU A 363 -13.28 -15.06 -6.72
CA GLU A 363 -12.76 -14.05 -7.65
C GLU A 363 -12.23 -12.82 -6.92
N ALA A 364 -13.07 -11.80 -6.71
CA ALA A 364 -12.62 -10.55 -6.10
C ALA A 364 -12.40 -10.68 -4.59
N ALA A 365 -11.45 -9.90 -4.07
CA ALA A 365 -11.16 -9.78 -2.65
C ALA A 365 -10.79 -8.34 -2.28
N PRO A 366 -10.87 -7.96 -0.99
CA PRO A 366 -10.40 -6.67 -0.54
C PRO A 366 -8.88 -6.58 -0.57
N MET A 367 -8.37 -5.39 -0.87
CA MET A 367 -6.98 -4.99 -0.66
C MET A 367 -6.90 -3.93 0.42
N PHE A 368 -5.92 -4.06 1.31
CA PHE A 368 -5.67 -3.12 2.39
C PHE A 368 -4.36 -2.37 2.18
N PHE A 369 -4.38 -1.09 2.52
CA PHE A 369 -3.23 -0.19 2.41
C PHE A 369 -3.05 0.50 3.76
N ILE A 370 -1.82 0.57 4.27
CA ILE A 370 -1.52 1.18 5.56
C ILE A 370 -0.42 2.21 5.40
N SER A 371 -0.74 3.47 5.70
CA SER A 371 0.12 4.65 5.61
C SER A 371 -0.62 5.88 6.16
N PRO A 372 0.06 6.93 6.66
CA PRO A 372 -0.59 8.22 6.94
C PRO A 372 -1.20 8.88 5.70
N PHE A 373 -0.81 8.46 4.49
CA PHE A 373 -1.28 9.04 3.23
C PHE A 373 -2.46 8.28 2.60
N VAL A 374 -2.99 7.23 3.21
CA VAL A 374 -4.08 6.48 2.58
C VAL A 374 -5.36 7.31 2.47
N ASN A 375 -6.16 7.01 1.45
CA ASN A 375 -7.55 7.42 1.41
C ASN A 375 -8.33 6.61 2.45
N PRO A 376 -8.87 7.25 3.52
CA PRO A 376 -9.54 6.53 4.59
C PRO A 376 -10.97 6.12 4.21
N GLU A 377 -11.51 6.61 3.10
CA GLU A 377 -12.83 6.21 2.62
C GLU A 377 -12.70 4.92 1.81
N PRO A 378 -13.44 3.85 2.15
CA PRO A 378 -13.36 2.61 1.39
C PRO A 378 -13.79 2.80 -0.07
N ILE A 379 -12.94 2.33 -1.00
CA ILE A 379 -13.09 2.47 -2.44
C ILE A 379 -13.85 1.27 -3.01
N GLY A 380 -14.77 1.56 -3.93
CA GLY A 380 -15.67 0.59 -4.54
C GLY A 380 -16.93 0.31 -3.75
N LYS A 381 -17.79 -0.54 -4.26
CA LYS A 381 -19.08 -0.93 -3.72
C LYS A 381 -19.14 -2.45 -3.67
N MET A 382 -19.84 -2.98 -2.67
CA MET A 382 -20.16 -4.40 -2.65
C MET A 382 -21.32 -4.64 -3.63
N PRO A 383 -21.18 -5.51 -4.65
CA PRO A 383 -22.32 -5.95 -5.45
C PRO A 383 -23.30 -6.72 -4.57
N THR A 384 -24.53 -6.91 -5.06
CA THR A 384 -25.46 -7.78 -4.33
C THR A 384 -24.95 -9.21 -4.32
N LEU A 385 -24.93 -9.82 -3.13
CA LEU A 385 -24.51 -11.21 -2.93
C LEU A 385 -25.68 -12.20 -3.06
N ALA A 386 -26.89 -11.70 -3.33
CA ALA A 386 -28.13 -12.47 -3.22
C ALA A 386 -28.22 -13.66 -4.17
N LEU A 387 -27.67 -13.56 -5.38
CA LEU A 387 -27.80 -14.55 -6.45
C LEU A 387 -26.48 -14.83 -7.22
N VAL A 388 -25.35 -14.32 -6.72
CA VAL A 388 -24.04 -14.51 -7.34
C VAL A 388 -23.22 -15.55 -6.58
N ASP A 389 -22.41 -16.31 -7.31
CA ASP A 389 -21.47 -17.29 -6.76
C ASP A 389 -20.11 -16.67 -6.41
N ASN A 390 -19.68 -15.70 -7.21
CA ASN A 390 -18.41 -15.02 -7.05
C ASN A 390 -18.68 -13.52 -6.86
N ILE A 391 -17.84 -12.87 -6.06
CA ILE A 391 -17.87 -11.42 -5.93
C ILE A 391 -17.33 -10.85 -7.24
N GLU A 392 -18.18 -10.09 -7.93
CA GLU A 392 -17.76 -9.32 -9.10
C GLU A 392 -16.74 -8.26 -8.66
N TRP A 393 -15.62 -8.18 -9.37
CA TRP A 393 -14.62 -7.14 -9.13
C TRP A 393 -15.10 -5.80 -9.69
N GLU A 394 -14.78 -4.72 -8.98
CA GLU A 394 -15.05 -3.35 -9.48
C GLU A 394 -13.76 -2.71 -10.00
N TYR A 395 -12.65 -2.97 -9.33
CA TYR A 395 -11.34 -2.44 -9.71
C TYR A 395 -10.41 -3.56 -10.13
N ASP A 396 -9.73 -3.35 -11.25
CA ASP A 396 -8.64 -4.22 -11.66
C ASP A 396 -7.45 -4.07 -10.71
N PHE A 397 -6.90 -5.16 -10.19
CA PHE A 397 -5.77 -5.09 -9.26
C PHE A 397 -4.54 -4.41 -9.89
N ARG A 398 -4.37 -4.51 -11.21
CA ARG A 398 -3.28 -3.86 -11.95
C ARG A 398 -3.40 -2.34 -11.90
N SER A 399 -4.62 -1.82 -11.84
CA SER A 399 -4.88 -0.40 -11.60
C SER A 399 -4.51 0.03 -10.18
N ALA A 400 -4.66 -0.84 -9.18
CA ALA A 400 -4.17 -0.55 -7.83
C ALA A 400 -2.63 -0.47 -7.80
N TYR A 401 -1.96 -1.42 -8.45
CA TYR A 401 -0.49 -1.45 -8.55
C TYR A 401 0.04 -0.23 -9.30
N GLY A 402 -0.56 0.11 -10.45
CA GLY A 402 -0.19 1.28 -11.22
C GLY A 402 -0.39 2.58 -10.44
N SER A 403 -1.43 2.68 -9.61
CA SER A 403 -1.67 3.86 -8.76
C SER A 403 -0.61 3.98 -7.67
N ILE A 404 -0.12 2.87 -7.10
CA ILE A 404 1.04 2.90 -6.20
C ILE A 404 2.31 3.33 -6.93
N LEU A 405 2.58 2.78 -8.14
CA LEU A 405 3.72 3.21 -8.94
C LEU A 405 3.68 4.73 -9.22
N MET A 406 2.51 5.25 -9.57
CA MET A 406 2.29 6.66 -9.84
C MET A 406 2.49 7.52 -8.59
N ASP A 407 1.83 7.16 -7.49
CA ASP A 407 1.66 8.05 -6.33
C ASP A 407 2.81 7.91 -5.32
N TRP A 408 3.35 6.70 -5.22
CA TRP A 408 4.37 6.35 -4.24
C TRP A 408 5.77 6.44 -4.82
N PHE A 409 5.94 5.98 -6.06
CA PHE A 409 7.24 5.91 -6.74
C PHE A 409 7.41 6.95 -7.86
N CYS A 410 6.39 7.78 -8.12
CA CYS A 410 6.43 8.82 -9.15
C CYS A 410 6.77 8.25 -10.53
N VAL A 411 6.15 7.13 -10.88
CA VAL A 411 6.28 6.54 -12.20
C VAL A 411 5.25 7.18 -13.13
N GLU A 412 5.71 7.67 -14.28
CA GLU A 412 4.84 8.25 -15.31
C GLU A 412 3.76 7.27 -15.79
N GLU A 413 2.55 7.78 -16.06
CA GLU A 413 1.42 6.98 -16.54
C GLU A 413 1.76 6.19 -17.82
N SER A 414 2.48 6.82 -18.75
CA SER A 414 2.94 6.18 -19.99
C SER A 414 3.87 4.99 -19.71
N THR A 415 4.68 5.07 -18.66
CA THR A 415 5.52 3.97 -18.21
C THR A 415 4.68 2.87 -17.57
N ILE A 416 3.73 3.22 -16.70
CA ILE A 416 2.81 2.25 -16.08
C ILE A 416 2.04 1.46 -17.16
N LYS A 417 1.50 2.15 -18.17
CA LYS A 417 0.81 1.50 -19.29
C LYS A 417 1.71 0.56 -20.07
N SER A 418 2.97 0.94 -20.27
CA SER A 418 3.95 0.14 -21.00
C SER A 418 4.47 -1.07 -20.22
N ILE A 419 4.65 -0.96 -18.89
CA ILE A 419 5.28 -2.03 -18.09
C ILE A 419 4.27 -2.86 -17.30
N LEU A 420 3.01 -2.45 -17.18
CA LEU A 420 2.06 -3.12 -16.31
C LEU A 420 0.72 -3.35 -16.99
N TYR A 421 0.01 -2.29 -17.38
CA TYR A 421 -1.36 -2.44 -17.85
C TYR A 421 -1.79 -1.31 -18.79
N GLU A 422 -1.99 -1.63 -20.07
CA GLU A 422 -2.34 -0.63 -21.10
C GLU A 422 -3.64 0.13 -20.78
N ASN A 423 -4.64 -0.56 -20.20
CA ASN A 423 -5.92 0.02 -19.78
C ASN A 423 -5.89 0.58 -18.36
N PHE A 424 -4.72 1.01 -17.88
CA PHE A 424 -4.55 1.57 -16.55
C PHE A 424 -5.58 2.66 -16.25
N GLN A 425 -6.31 2.46 -15.14
CA GLN A 425 -7.24 3.44 -14.59
C GLN A 425 -6.72 3.85 -13.21
N TYR A 426 -6.55 5.16 -13.01
CA TYR A 426 -6.12 5.68 -11.72
C TYR A 426 -7.15 5.39 -10.61
N ILE A 427 -6.65 4.94 -9.45
CA ILE A 427 -7.41 4.71 -8.22
C ILE A 427 -6.81 5.58 -7.12
N PRO A 428 -7.60 6.46 -6.45
CA PRO A 428 -7.09 7.37 -5.42
C PRO A 428 -6.87 6.63 -4.09
N ILE A 429 -5.89 5.73 -4.06
CA ILE A 429 -5.49 4.94 -2.89
C ILE A 429 -4.75 5.81 -1.89
N LEU A 430 -3.90 6.71 -2.39
CA LEU A 430 -3.11 7.65 -1.59
C LEU A 430 -3.58 9.07 -1.85
N LEU A 431 -3.59 9.88 -0.80
CA LEU A 431 -3.96 11.29 -0.78
C LEU A 431 -2.78 12.11 -0.26
N GLY A 432 -2.51 13.27 -0.88
CA GLY A 432 -1.46 14.18 -0.40
C GLY A 432 -0.04 13.74 -0.74
N THR A 433 0.14 12.71 -1.57
CA THR A 433 1.42 12.37 -2.20
C THR A 433 1.71 13.33 -3.37
N VAL A 434 2.97 13.42 -3.80
CA VAL A 434 3.37 14.20 -4.99
C VAL A 434 3.69 13.23 -6.12
N THR A 435 3.08 13.44 -7.29
CA THR A 435 3.31 12.65 -8.50
C THR A 435 4.58 13.10 -9.23
N SER A 436 4.99 12.29 -10.20
CA SER A 436 6.12 12.52 -11.10
C SER A 436 6.13 13.88 -11.80
N ASN A 437 4.94 14.42 -12.11
CA ASN A 437 4.80 15.72 -12.75
C ASN A 437 4.88 16.91 -11.76
N GLY A 438 5.26 16.67 -10.50
CA GLY A 438 5.28 17.68 -9.44
C GLY A 438 3.88 18.14 -9.02
N GLU A 439 2.83 17.51 -9.55
CA GLU A 439 1.48 17.69 -9.05
C GLU A 439 1.38 16.92 -7.74
N ILE A 440 1.21 17.63 -6.62
CA ILE A 440 0.58 17.02 -5.45
C ILE A 440 -0.71 16.38 -5.99
N ILE A 441 -0.95 15.11 -5.70
CA ILE A 441 -2.29 14.50 -5.77
C ILE A 441 -3.10 15.23 -4.73
N LYS A 442 -3.47 16.43 -5.15
CA LYS A 442 -4.40 17.30 -4.50
C LYS A 442 -5.63 16.43 -4.53
N GLN A 443 -6.05 16.01 -3.33
CA GLN A 443 -7.43 16.21 -2.92
C GLN A 443 -8.01 17.24 -3.88
N VAL A 444 -8.89 16.84 -4.81
CA VAL A 444 -9.56 17.83 -5.65
C VAL A 444 -10.24 18.72 -4.61
N ASP A 445 -9.61 19.86 -4.33
CA ASP A 445 -9.90 20.70 -3.16
C ASP A 445 -11.18 21.45 -3.51
N ASN A 446 -12.27 20.70 -3.57
CA ASN A 446 -13.61 21.23 -3.60
C ASN A 446 -13.97 21.84 -2.25
N ILE A 447 -13.07 21.74 -1.26
CA ILE A 447 -13.14 22.48 -0.01
C ILE A 447 -11.73 22.74 0.58
N LYS A 448 -11.34 24.01 0.67
CA LYS A 448 -10.24 24.47 1.53
C LYS A 448 -10.79 25.10 2.79
N SER A 449 -10.02 25.05 3.87
CA SER A 449 -10.40 25.62 5.17
C SER A 449 -9.24 26.45 5.73
N PHE A 450 -9.45 27.74 6.00
CA PHE A 450 -8.40 28.60 6.55
C PHE A 450 -8.95 29.73 7.45
N PRO A 451 -8.25 30.11 8.55
CA PRO A 451 -7.13 29.37 9.14
C PRO A 451 -7.59 27.99 9.63
N ASN A 452 -6.68 27.02 9.70
CA ASN A 452 -6.93 25.71 10.28
C ASN A 452 -5.58 25.18 10.84
N PRO A 453 -5.38 25.10 12.17
CA PRO A 453 -6.37 25.30 13.24
C PRO A 453 -6.98 26.71 13.29
N PHE A 454 -8.17 26.85 13.88
CA PHE A 454 -8.88 28.12 14.02
C PHE A 454 -9.38 28.38 15.45
N LYS A 455 -9.54 29.67 15.79
CA LYS A 455 -10.12 30.12 17.06
C LYS A 455 -11.61 30.37 16.94
N ASP A 456 -12.03 31.53 16.42
CA ASP A 456 -13.45 31.88 16.34
C ASP A 456 -14.04 31.75 14.95
N TRP A 457 -13.22 31.95 13.91
CA TRP A 457 -13.68 32.03 12.53
C TRP A 457 -12.88 31.10 11.64
N ILE A 458 -13.57 30.45 10.72
CA ILE A 458 -12.97 29.67 9.64
C ILE A 458 -13.59 30.09 8.31
N THR A 459 -12.76 30.14 7.26
CA THR A 459 -13.17 30.38 5.89
C THR A 459 -13.13 29.06 5.14
N LEU A 460 -14.24 28.68 4.53
CA LEU A 460 -14.40 27.50 3.70
C LEU A 460 -14.46 27.97 2.24
N GLU A 461 -13.46 27.62 1.45
CA GLU A 461 -13.43 27.88 0.01
C GLU A 461 -13.84 26.61 -0.71
N ILE A 462 -15.04 26.58 -1.27
CA ILE A 462 -15.55 25.41 -1.99
C ILE A 462 -15.50 25.61 -3.50
N LYS A 463 -15.01 24.61 -4.23
CA LYS A 463 -15.10 24.55 -5.69
C LYS A 463 -16.21 23.58 -6.06
N ILE A 464 -17.15 24.05 -6.85
CA ILE A 464 -18.35 23.28 -7.18
C ILE A 464 -18.73 23.47 -8.65
N ASP A 465 -19.39 22.46 -9.20
CA ASP A 465 -20.14 22.58 -10.44
C ASP A 465 -21.52 23.18 -10.15
N ASN A 466 -22.28 23.50 -11.21
CA ASN A 466 -23.64 23.98 -11.07
C ASN A 466 -24.56 22.90 -10.49
N GLY A 467 -25.27 23.21 -9.39
CA GLY A 467 -26.24 22.26 -8.81
C GLY A 467 -26.51 22.45 -7.32
N PRO A 468 -27.29 21.55 -6.70
CA PRO A 468 -27.55 21.56 -5.27
C PRO A 468 -26.30 21.25 -4.48
N VAL A 469 -26.08 22.04 -3.44
CA VAL A 469 -24.94 21.93 -2.53
C VAL A 469 -25.43 21.93 -1.10
N ARG A 470 -25.00 20.90 -0.36
CA ARG A 470 -25.11 20.84 1.10
C ARG A 470 -23.73 20.90 1.72
N LEU A 471 -23.53 21.83 2.64
CA LEU A 471 -22.30 21.97 3.41
C LEU A 471 -22.67 21.90 4.88
N TYR A 472 -22.10 20.95 5.61
CA TYR A 472 -22.43 20.74 7.01
C TYR A 472 -21.21 20.37 7.84
N LEU A 473 -21.26 20.74 9.12
CA LEU A 473 -20.26 20.51 10.14
C LEU A 473 -20.70 19.34 11.01
N ILE A 474 -19.82 18.36 11.19
CA ILE A 474 -19.99 17.23 12.10
C ILE A 474 -18.85 17.18 13.13
N ASP A 475 -19.07 16.53 14.26
CA ASP A 475 -18.02 16.23 15.23
C ASP A 475 -17.25 14.93 14.88
N SER A 476 -16.27 14.57 15.73
CA SER A 476 -15.45 13.37 15.57
C SER A 476 -16.23 12.06 15.61
N ASN A 477 -17.45 12.07 16.17
CA ASN A 477 -18.32 10.90 16.29
C ASN A 477 -19.37 10.86 15.16
N GLY A 478 -19.25 11.73 14.16
CA GLY A 478 -20.16 11.78 13.01
C GLY A 478 -21.47 12.53 13.26
N ARG A 479 -21.69 13.09 14.46
CA ARG A 479 -22.93 13.80 14.78
C ARG A 479 -22.98 15.15 14.09
N LEU A 480 -24.12 15.45 13.45
CA LEU A 480 -24.39 16.76 12.84
C LEU A 480 -24.41 17.87 13.89
N ILE A 481 -23.50 18.82 13.76
CA ILE A 481 -23.42 20.02 14.59
C ILE A 481 -24.18 21.16 13.93
N LYS A 482 -23.95 21.40 12.64
CA LYS A 482 -24.57 22.52 11.92
C LYS A 482 -24.63 22.29 10.41
N GLU A 483 -25.76 22.58 9.80
CA GLU A 483 -25.83 22.78 8.35
C GLU A 483 -25.48 24.24 8.02
N ILE A 484 -24.42 24.43 7.25
CA ILE A 484 -23.84 25.74 6.89
C ILE A 484 -24.45 26.25 5.58
N ILE A 485 -24.65 25.36 4.59
CA ILE A 485 -25.29 25.66 3.31
C ILE A 485 -26.23 24.52 2.93
N ASN A 486 -27.39 24.87 2.38
CA ASN A 486 -28.30 23.94 1.69
C ASN A 486 -29.05 24.70 0.59
N LYS A 487 -28.44 24.84 -0.59
CA LYS A 487 -29.03 25.55 -1.73
C LYS A 487 -28.33 25.18 -3.04
N ASN A 488 -28.95 25.57 -4.16
CA ASN A 488 -28.27 25.52 -5.45
C ASN A 488 -27.21 26.62 -5.54
N LEU A 489 -26.05 26.27 -6.06
CA LEU A 489 -24.96 27.20 -6.32
C LEU A 489 -24.49 27.05 -7.76
N THR A 490 -24.04 28.17 -8.36
CA THR A 490 -23.47 28.19 -9.71
C THR A 490 -22.07 27.61 -9.71
N SER A 491 -21.64 27.09 -10.87
CA SER A 491 -20.26 26.63 -11.04
C SER A 491 -19.26 27.75 -10.69
N GLY A 492 -18.22 27.40 -9.95
CA GLY A 492 -17.18 28.34 -9.52
C GLY A 492 -16.64 28.08 -8.12
N ILE A 493 -15.86 29.03 -7.63
CA ILE A 493 -15.28 29.03 -6.28
C ILE A 493 -16.13 29.91 -5.36
N HIS A 494 -16.59 29.38 -4.24
CA HIS A 494 -17.40 30.08 -3.25
C HIS A 494 -16.67 30.14 -1.91
N LYS A 495 -16.50 31.34 -1.36
CA LYS A 495 -15.88 31.55 -0.04
C LYS A 495 -16.95 31.78 1.02
N ILE A 496 -16.91 30.99 2.08
CA ILE A 496 -17.93 30.96 3.12
C ILE A 496 -17.23 31.14 4.45
N ARG A 497 -17.52 32.25 5.13
CA ARG A 497 -16.96 32.52 6.45
C ARG A 497 -17.94 32.05 7.52
N TYR A 498 -17.51 31.14 8.39
CA TYR A 498 -18.33 30.56 9.46
C TYR A 498 -17.77 30.94 10.83
N ASN A 499 -18.64 31.40 11.74
CA ASN A 499 -18.31 31.64 13.14
C ASN A 499 -18.52 30.34 13.92
N ALA A 500 -17.42 29.79 14.41
CA ALA A 500 -17.35 28.56 15.16
C ALA A 500 -16.80 28.77 16.58
N GLY A 501 -16.82 30.01 17.10
CA GLY A 501 -16.32 30.33 18.45
C GLY A 501 -17.03 29.61 19.60
N LYS A 502 -18.26 29.13 19.37
CA LYS A 502 -19.02 28.32 20.35
C LYS A 502 -18.65 26.84 20.37
N LEU A 503 -17.84 26.37 19.42
CA LEU A 503 -17.37 24.99 19.42
C LEU A 503 -16.34 24.78 20.55
N LYS A 504 -16.37 23.60 21.16
CA LYS A 504 -15.33 23.18 22.09
C LYS A 504 -14.03 22.93 21.33
N ASN A 505 -12.89 22.98 22.01
CA ASN A 505 -11.63 22.56 21.40
C ASN A 505 -11.73 21.11 20.96
N GLY A 506 -11.24 20.80 19.76
CA GLY A 506 -11.34 19.45 19.21
C GLY A 506 -11.35 19.41 17.68
N LEU A 507 -11.39 18.18 17.18
CA LEU A 507 -11.47 17.86 15.76
C LEU A 507 -12.92 17.84 15.30
N TYR A 508 -13.19 18.52 14.19
CA TYR A 508 -14.47 18.51 13.51
C TYR A 508 -14.26 18.23 12.02
N PHE A 509 -15.33 17.92 11.29
CA PHE A 509 -15.28 17.74 9.85
C PHE A 509 -16.34 18.59 9.16
N ILE A 510 -15.94 19.25 8.07
CA ILE A 510 -16.86 19.84 7.12
C ILE A 510 -17.11 18.84 6.01
N LYS A 511 -18.37 18.48 5.81
CA LYS A 511 -18.82 17.64 4.71
C LYS A 511 -19.52 18.50 3.66
N LEU A 512 -19.11 18.33 2.41
CA LEU A 512 -19.70 18.92 1.21
C LEU A 512 -20.36 17.80 0.42
N GLN A 513 -21.65 17.93 0.12
CA GLN A 513 -22.40 17.00 -0.70
C GLN A 513 -23.02 17.74 -1.89
N ASN A 514 -22.84 17.18 -3.08
CA ASN A 514 -23.53 17.58 -4.29
C ASN A 514 -24.09 16.33 -5.01
N ASN A 515 -24.63 16.49 -6.22
CA ASN A 515 -25.23 15.39 -6.99
C ASN A 515 -24.24 14.30 -7.45
N LYS A 516 -22.94 14.60 -7.52
CA LYS A 516 -21.92 13.72 -8.11
C LYS A 516 -20.91 13.20 -7.09
N SER A 517 -20.78 13.87 -5.94
CA SER A 517 -19.66 13.65 -5.03
C SER A 517 -20.00 14.09 -3.60
N LYS A 518 -19.35 13.42 -2.65
CA LYS A 518 -19.30 13.80 -1.24
C LYS A 518 -17.83 14.02 -0.88
N PHE A 519 -17.53 15.16 -0.24
CA PHE A 519 -16.19 15.50 0.21
C PHE A 519 -16.20 15.78 1.71
N SER A 520 -15.08 15.56 2.38
CA SER A 520 -14.91 15.84 3.81
C SER A 520 -13.57 16.51 4.06
N ARG A 521 -13.53 17.49 4.95
CA ARG A 521 -12.30 18.20 5.37
C ARG A 521 -12.27 18.32 6.89
N SER A 522 -11.17 17.89 7.50
CA SER A 522 -10.91 18.09 8.93
C SER A 522 -10.64 19.56 9.24
N ILE A 523 -11.22 20.04 10.34
CA ILE A 523 -10.96 21.36 10.90
C ILE A 523 -10.69 21.23 12.40
N ILE A 524 -9.70 21.96 12.91
CA ILE A 524 -9.25 21.88 14.30
C ILE A 524 -9.61 23.17 15.01
N LYS A 525 -10.49 23.10 16.02
CA LYS A 525 -10.83 24.22 16.90
C LYS A 525 -9.87 24.24 18.09
N TYR A 526 -9.30 25.41 18.36
CA TYR A 526 -8.54 25.68 19.59
C TYR A 526 -8.93 27.03 20.18
N ASN A 527 -8.58 27.30 21.43
CA ASN A 527 -8.89 28.55 22.13
C ASN A 527 -7.69 29.49 22.16
#